data_AF-A0A315ZW33-F1
#
_entry.id   AF-A0A315ZW33-F1
#
_cell.length_a   1.000
_cell.length_b   1.000
_cell.length_c   1.000
_cell.angle_alpha   90.00
_cell.angle_beta   90.00
_cell.angle_gamma   90.00
#
_symmetry.space_group_name_H-M   'P 1'
#
loop_
_entity.id
_entity.type
_entity.pdbx_description
1 polymer ?
#
loop_
_entity_poly.entity_id
_entity_poly.type
_entity_poly.pdbx_seq_one_letter_code
_entity_poly.pdbx_strand_id
1 'polypeptide(L)'
;MNELKEFKNAWNQVKASDNIKPLELDKSFLAKLKEIDRKIKNENIGLTIAFGTLAGLFTYIWSILPSSFWLAHVSLIGVAILLFVSMGIFWYRKFNLNKYDFSAETSVFIEELLKKLKFQLWVTNNYMYFYTGILYTFIMIYLSQILALGSLKLQLIGYGGATLWMVLVLYFGMKKKKKSNKNKIVPLIDQLKELQHKLNKN
;
A
#
# COMPACT_ATOMS: atom_id res chain seq x y z
N MET A 1 -54.50 -28.13 -11.39
CA MET A 1 -54.40 -26.65 -11.26
C MET A 1 -53.93 -26.18 -9.87
N ASN A 2 -54.02 -26.98 -8.81
CA ASN A 2 -53.55 -26.58 -7.48
C ASN A 2 -52.01 -26.64 -7.31
N GLU A 3 -51.36 -27.63 -7.92
CA GLU A 3 -49.88 -27.79 -7.87
C GLU A 3 -49.12 -26.59 -8.43
N LEU A 4 -49.65 -25.93 -9.46
CA LEU A 4 -49.02 -24.77 -10.10
C LEU A 4 -49.13 -23.51 -9.21
N LYS A 5 -50.19 -23.42 -8.38
CA LYS A 5 -50.32 -22.38 -7.35
C LYS A 5 -49.40 -22.65 -6.17
N GLU A 6 -49.26 -23.91 -5.76
CA GLU A 6 -48.32 -24.31 -4.71
C GLU A 6 -46.88 -24.07 -5.13
N PHE A 7 -46.51 -24.41 -6.37
CA PHE A 7 -45.18 -24.14 -6.91
C PHE A 7 -44.89 -22.64 -7.03
N LYS A 8 -45.87 -21.83 -7.45
CA LYS A 8 -45.74 -20.36 -7.49
C LYS A 8 -45.60 -19.76 -6.10
N ASN A 9 -46.32 -20.29 -5.11
CA ASN A 9 -46.21 -19.86 -3.72
C ASN A 9 -44.89 -20.29 -3.08
N ALA A 10 -44.41 -21.51 -3.36
CA ALA A 10 -43.10 -21.99 -2.94
C ALA A 10 -41.97 -21.17 -3.59
N TRP A 11 -42.09 -20.84 -4.88
CA TRP A 11 -41.12 -19.98 -5.59
C TRP A 11 -41.10 -18.55 -5.04
N ASN A 12 -42.27 -18.00 -4.69
CA ASN A 12 -42.36 -16.70 -4.03
C ASN A 12 -41.87 -16.73 -2.58
N GLN A 13 -42.00 -17.86 -1.89
CA GLN A 13 -41.41 -18.08 -0.56
C GLN A 13 -39.90 -18.27 -0.61
N VAL A 14 -39.34 -18.86 -1.68
CA VAL A 14 -37.88 -18.91 -1.91
C VAL A 14 -37.34 -17.51 -2.21
N LYS A 15 -38.03 -16.71 -3.02
CA LYS A 15 -37.71 -15.27 -3.21
C LYS A 15 -37.90 -14.42 -1.95
N ALA A 16 -38.79 -14.82 -1.03
CA ALA A 16 -38.94 -14.19 0.28
C ALA A 16 -37.97 -14.76 1.34
N SER A 17 -37.37 -15.93 1.06
CA SER A 17 -36.29 -16.56 1.83
C SER A 17 -34.92 -15.98 1.48
N ASP A 18 -34.82 -15.15 0.43
CA ASP A 18 -33.75 -14.15 0.26
C ASP A 18 -33.89 -13.00 1.28
N ASN A 19 -34.36 -13.32 2.50
CA ASN A 19 -34.24 -12.49 3.70
C ASN A 19 -32.77 -12.41 4.18
N ILE A 20 -31.79 -12.53 3.29
CA ILE A 20 -30.53 -11.83 3.47
C ILE A 20 -30.89 -10.37 3.34
N LYS A 21 -31.30 -9.74 4.46
CA LYS A 21 -31.34 -8.28 4.56
C LYS A 21 -30.05 -7.81 3.90
N PRO A 22 -30.10 -7.01 2.82
CA PRO A 22 -28.88 -6.47 2.22
C PRO A 22 -28.13 -5.89 3.40
N LEU A 23 -26.93 -6.42 3.66
CA LEU A 23 -26.14 -6.01 4.81
C LEU A 23 -26.09 -4.49 4.69
N GLU A 24 -26.82 -3.80 5.57
CA GLU A 24 -26.86 -2.33 5.56
C GLU A 24 -25.49 -1.92 6.08
N LEU A 25 -24.51 -2.00 5.18
CA LEU A 25 -23.20 -1.43 5.30
C LEU A 25 -23.46 0.04 5.53
N ASP A 26 -23.42 0.41 6.80
CA ASP A 26 -23.71 1.75 7.28
C ASP A 26 -23.05 2.73 6.31
N LYS A 27 -23.84 3.69 5.80
CA LYS A 27 -23.36 4.73 4.88
C LYS A 27 -22.12 5.42 5.47
N SER A 28 -22.00 5.49 6.80
CA SER A 28 -20.82 5.98 7.51
C SER A 28 -19.55 5.15 7.26
N PHE A 29 -19.67 3.82 7.15
CA PHE A 29 -18.55 2.92 6.89
C PHE A 29 -18.07 3.04 5.44
N LEU A 30 -18.99 3.04 4.47
CA LEU A 30 -18.65 3.25 3.06
C LEU A 30 -18.01 4.62 2.82
N ALA A 31 -18.49 5.65 3.52
CA ALA A 31 -17.86 6.98 3.49
C ALA A 31 -16.41 6.96 4.02
N LYS A 32 -16.15 6.28 5.13
CA LYS A 32 -14.78 6.10 5.69
C LYS A 32 -13.86 5.35 4.72
N LEU A 33 -14.35 4.28 4.09
CA LEU A 33 -13.58 3.55 3.08
C LEU A 33 -13.25 4.42 1.87
N LYS A 34 -14.21 5.19 1.37
CA LYS A 34 -14.02 6.10 0.23
C LYS A 34 -13.04 7.23 0.57
N GLU A 35 -13.08 7.75 1.80
CA GLU A 35 -12.09 8.73 2.27
C GLU A 35 -10.67 8.14 2.26
N ILE A 36 -10.52 6.91 2.76
CA ILE A 36 -9.23 6.21 2.77
C ILE A 36 -8.75 5.93 1.35
N ASP A 37 -9.61 5.44 0.47
CA ASP A 37 -9.24 5.17 -0.92
C ASP A 37 -8.81 6.45 -1.65
N ARG A 38 -9.56 7.55 -1.49
CA ARG A 38 -9.18 8.86 -2.04
C ARG A 38 -7.83 9.33 -1.50
N LYS A 39 -7.58 9.14 -0.20
CA LYS A 39 -6.30 9.48 0.41
C LYS A 39 -5.16 8.63 -0.17
N ILE A 40 -5.35 7.32 -0.31
CA ILE A 40 -4.36 6.42 -0.93
C ILE A 40 -4.09 6.84 -2.37
N LYS A 41 -5.13 7.16 -3.14
CA LYS A 41 -4.97 7.64 -4.52
C LYS A 41 -4.12 8.91 -4.58
N ASN A 42 -4.41 9.90 -3.74
CA ASN A 42 -3.65 11.15 -3.72
C ASN A 42 -2.19 10.93 -3.29
N GLU A 43 -1.96 10.08 -2.28
CA GLU A 43 -0.61 9.66 -1.87
C GLU A 43 0.14 8.96 -3.01
N ASN A 44 -0.53 8.06 -3.73
CA ASN A 44 0.07 7.32 -4.85
C ASN A 44 0.39 8.22 -6.05
N ILE A 45 -0.45 9.21 -6.35
CA ILE A 45 -0.18 10.21 -7.40
C ILE A 45 1.05 11.03 -7.03
N GLY A 46 1.11 11.53 -5.79
CA GLY A 46 2.29 12.27 -5.30
C GLY A 46 3.56 11.43 -5.36
N LEU A 47 3.49 10.16 -4.96
CA LEU A 47 4.61 9.21 -5.09
C LEU A 47 5.02 8.98 -6.55
N THR A 48 4.06 8.85 -7.47
CA THR A 48 4.34 8.63 -8.89
C THR A 48 5.05 9.83 -9.49
N ILE A 49 4.64 11.05 -9.16
CA ILE A 49 5.32 12.28 -9.58
C ILE A 49 6.74 12.32 -9.02
N ALA A 50 6.91 12.06 -7.71
CA ALA A 50 8.23 12.03 -7.08
C ALA A 50 9.16 10.99 -7.71
N PHE A 51 8.63 9.80 -8.05
CA PHE A 51 9.39 8.75 -8.71
C PHE A 51 9.75 9.14 -10.14
N GLY A 52 8.85 9.80 -10.87
CA GLY A 52 9.15 10.36 -12.19
C GLY A 52 10.30 11.36 -12.14
N THR A 53 10.28 12.28 -11.17
CA THR A 53 11.35 13.25 -10.96
C THR A 53 12.69 12.57 -10.62
N LEU A 54 12.67 11.58 -9.73
CA LEU A 54 13.86 10.79 -9.38
C LEU A 54 14.41 10.00 -10.57
N ALA A 55 13.55 9.41 -11.39
CA ALA A 55 13.96 8.68 -12.59
C ALA A 55 14.65 9.62 -13.60
N GLY A 56 14.13 10.84 -13.77
CA GLY A 56 14.80 11.88 -14.57
C GLY A 56 16.19 12.23 -14.03
N LEU A 57 16.30 12.43 -12.71
CA LEU A 57 17.59 12.69 -12.06
C LEU A 57 18.57 11.53 -12.23
N PHE A 58 18.12 10.28 -12.06
CA PHE A 58 18.98 9.11 -12.26
C PHE A 58 19.43 8.96 -13.69
N THR A 59 18.57 9.24 -14.66
CA THR A 59 18.93 9.22 -16.09
C THR A 59 20.00 10.27 -16.38
N TYR A 60 19.86 11.47 -15.83
CA TYR A 60 20.87 12.52 -15.94
C TYR A 60 22.20 12.10 -15.31
N ILE A 61 22.18 11.63 -14.05
CA ILE A 61 23.39 11.16 -13.35
C ILE A 61 24.07 10.03 -14.14
N TRP A 62 23.30 9.07 -14.63
CA TRP A 62 23.80 7.97 -15.45
C TRP A 62 24.55 8.46 -16.70
N SER A 63 24.03 9.50 -17.36
CA SER A 63 24.63 10.02 -18.60
C SER A 63 26.00 10.70 -18.40
N ILE A 64 26.27 11.21 -17.20
CA ILE A 64 27.52 11.91 -16.88
C ILE A 64 28.50 11.06 -16.08
N LEU A 65 28.06 9.91 -15.56
CA LEU A 65 28.86 9.06 -14.70
C LEU A 65 29.87 8.26 -15.54
N PRO A 66 31.18 8.29 -15.25
CA PRO A 66 32.16 7.52 -16.01
C PRO A 66 31.92 6.01 -15.87
N SER A 67 32.12 5.26 -16.95
CA SER A 67 31.89 3.80 -16.98
C SER A 67 32.73 3.01 -15.97
N SER A 68 33.87 3.57 -15.53
CA SER A 68 34.70 3.01 -14.46
C SER A 68 33.99 2.91 -13.10
N PHE A 69 32.94 3.70 -12.88
CA PHE A 69 32.15 3.72 -11.63
C PHE A 69 31.04 2.65 -11.67
N TRP A 70 31.38 1.41 -12.02
CA TRP A 70 30.41 0.34 -12.27
C TRP A 70 29.52 0.04 -11.05
N LEU A 71 30.05 0.12 -9.83
CA LEU A 71 29.28 -0.07 -8.60
C LEU A 71 28.20 1.01 -8.40
N ALA A 72 28.48 2.25 -8.81
CA ALA A 72 27.49 3.32 -8.75
C ALA A 72 26.37 3.07 -9.77
N HIS A 73 26.69 2.57 -10.98
CA HIS A 73 25.67 2.14 -11.95
C HIS A 73 24.79 1.01 -11.39
N VAL A 74 25.40 -0.02 -10.79
CA VAL A 74 24.68 -1.12 -10.13
C VAL A 74 23.77 -0.59 -9.03
N SER A 75 24.24 0.37 -8.21
CA SER A 75 23.40 0.96 -7.18
C SER A 75 22.23 1.75 -7.75
N LEU A 76 22.41 2.49 -8.85
CA LEU A 76 21.34 3.26 -9.49
C LEU A 76 20.24 2.31 -10.02
N ILE A 77 20.65 1.21 -10.67
CA ILE A 77 19.72 0.15 -11.09
C ILE A 77 19.00 -0.46 -9.89
N GLY A 78 19.74 -0.78 -8.82
CA GLY A 78 19.18 -1.34 -7.60
C GLY A 78 18.12 -0.44 -6.97
N VAL A 79 18.40 0.87 -6.87
CA VAL A 79 17.43 1.86 -6.41
C VAL A 79 16.24 1.95 -7.37
N ALA A 80 16.46 1.97 -8.68
CA ALA A 80 15.38 2.02 -9.67
C ALA A 80 14.42 0.82 -9.52
N ILE A 81 14.95 -0.40 -9.41
CA ILE A 81 14.16 -1.62 -9.19
C ILE A 81 13.35 -1.52 -7.90
N LEU A 82 13.99 -1.08 -6.80
CA LEU A 82 13.31 -0.87 -5.53
C LEU A 82 12.15 0.13 -5.62
N LEU A 83 12.33 1.21 -6.37
CA LEU A 83 11.28 2.20 -6.63
C LEU A 83 10.12 1.58 -7.42
N PHE A 84 10.39 0.82 -8.49
CA PHE A 84 9.34 0.16 -9.27
C PHE A 84 8.55 -0.86 -8.45
N VAL A 85 9.24 -1.72 -7.67
CA VAL A 85 8.59 -2.69 -6.78
C VAL A 85 7.72 -1.96 -5.74
N SER A 86 8.25 -0.89 -5.15
CA SER A 86 7.49 -0.08 -4.20
C SER A 86 6.26 0.55 -4.83
N MET A 87 6.38 1.07 -6.06
CA MET A 87 5.27 1.65 -6.81
C MET A 87 4.16 0.60 -7.02
N GLY A 88 4.53 -0.61 -7.43
CA GLY A 88 3.59 -1.72 -7.57
C GLY A 88 2.86 -2.04 -6.26
N ILE A 89 3.59 -2.13 -5.15
CA ILE A 89 3.00 -2.37 -3.81
C ILE A 89 2.06 -1.24 -3.40
N PHE A 90 2.43 0.02 -3.63
CA PHE A 90 1.59 1.18 -3.26
C PHE A 90 0.31 1.25 -4.10
N TRP A 91 0.38 0.94 -5.39
CA TRP A 91 -0.80 0.90 -6.26
C TRP A 91 -1.70 -0.30 -5.99
N TYR A 92 -1.13 -1.46 -5.63
CA TYR A 92 -1.90 -2.65 -5.24
C TYR A 92 -2.79 -2.42 -4.01
N ARG A 93 -2.39 -1.52 -3.09
CA ARG A 93 -3.17 -1.15 -1.91
C ARG A 93 -4.49 -0.41 -2.21
N LYS A 94 -4.68 0.09 -3.44
CA LYS A 94 -5.88 0.84 -3.82
C LYS A 94 -7.14 -0.04 -3.74
N PHE A 95 -8.24 0.53 -3.24
CA PHE A 95 -9.52 -0.14 -3.19
C PHE A 95 -10.28 0.18 -4.48
N ASN A 96 -10.58 -0.84 -5.29
CA ASN A 96 -11.44 -0.65 -6.47
C ASN A 96 -12.91 -0.79 -6.04
N LEU A 97 -13.37 0.13 -5.19
CA LEU A 97 -14.72 0.06 -4.59
C LEU A 97 -15.85 0.07 -5.63
N ASN A 98 -15.62 0.64 -6.81
CA ASN A 98 -16.59 0.68 -7.91
C ASN A 98 -16.82 -0.68 -8.60
N LYS A 99 -16.02 -1.71 -8.30
CA LYS A 99 -16.13 -3.03 -8.92
C LYS A 99 -17.04 -4.00 -8.18
N TYR A 100 -17.50 -3.65 -6.97
CA TYR A 100 -18.28 -4.56 -6.14
C TYR A 100 -19.74 -4.16 -6.13
N ASP A 101 -20.61 -5.12 -6.43
CA ASP A 101 -22.02 -5.03 -6.15
C ASP A 101 -22.28 -5.48 -4.71
N PHE A 102 -22.61 -4.52 -3.84
CA PHE A 102 -22.83 -4.74 -2.41
C PHE A 102 -24.07 -5.61 -2.11
N SER A 103 -24.85 -5.97 -3.13
CA SER A 103 -26.07 -6.77 -3.00
C SER A 103 -25.87 -8.27 -3.23
N ALA A 104 -24.84 -8.70 -3.98
CA ALA A 104 -24.70 -10.09 -4.42
C ALA A 104 -23.48 -10.84 -3.84
N GLU A 105 -22.38 -10.16 -3.48
CA GLU A 105 -21.10 -10.80 -3.10
C GLU A 105 -20.46 -10.21 -1.83
N THR A 106 -21.26 -9.91 -0.82
CA THR A 106 -20.81 -9.21 0.40
C THR A 106 -19.70 -9.93 1.16
N SER A 107 -19.71 -11.27 1.20
CA SER A 107 -18.68 -12.07 1.89
C SER A 107 -17.32 -11.97 1.20
N VAL A 108 -17.29 -12.13 -0.12
CA VAL A 108 -16.08 -12.01 -0.96
C VAL A 108 -15.50 -10.61 -0.85
N PHE A 109 -16.35 -9.57 -0.94
CA PHE A 109 -15.92 -8.18 -0.77
C PHE A 109 -15.25 -7.94 0.60
N ILE A 110 -15.86 -8.41 1.69
CA ILE A 110 -15.33 -8.25 3.05
C ILE A 110 -13.98 -8.96 3.19
N GLU A 111 -13.85 -10.17 2.65
CA GLU A 111 -12.61 -10.93 2.71
C GLU A 111 -11.47 -10.23 1.96
N GLU A 112 -11.71 -9.79 0.73
CA GLU A 112 -10.72 -9.07 -0.07
C GLU A 112 -10.30 -7.75 0.57
N LEU A 113 -11.26 -7.03 1.17
CA LEU A 113 -11.00 -5.79 1.88
C LEU A 113 -10.15 -6.04 3.14
N LEU A 114 -10.47 -7.07 3.92
CA LEU A 114 -9.68 -7.50 5.07
C LEU A 114 -8.26 -7.89 4.65
N LYS A 115 -8.09 -8.63 3.55
CA LYS A 115 -6.80 -9.02 3.00
C LYS A 115 -5.96 -7.79 2.65
N LYS A 116 -6.54 -6.79 1.97
CA LYS A 116 -5.85 -5.54 1.62
C LYS A 116 -5.48 -4.69 2.84
N LEU A 117 -6.36 -4.57 3.83
CA LEU A 117 -6.08 -3.82 5.06
C LEU A 117 -4.98 -4.48 5.90
N LYS A 118 -5.01 -5.82 6.04
CA LYS A 118 -3.95 -6.59 6.69
C LYS A 118 -2.63 -6.48 5.93
N PHE A 119 -2.66 -6.55 4.60
CA PHE A 119 -1.48 -6.33 3.77
C PHE A 119 -0.90 -4.92 3.98
N GLN A 120 -1.73 -3.88 4.07
CA GLN A 120 -1.27 -2.53 4.40
C GLN A 120 -0.58 -2.45 5.77
N LEU A 121 -1.09 -3.16 6.79
CA LEU A 121 -0.42 -3.25 8.09
C LEU A 121 0.93 -3.96 7.99
N TRP A 122 0.98 -5.09 7.28
CA TRP A 122 2.22 -5.85 7.05
C TRP A 122 3.27 -5.02 6.31
N VAL A 123 2.85 -4.26 5.28
CA VAL A 123 3.73 -3.37 4.52
C VAL A 123 4.36 -2.33 5.44
N THR A 124 3.56 -1.67 6.29
CA THR A 124 4.09 -0.70 7.24
C THR A 124 4.96 -1.35 8.31
N ASN A 125 4.60 -2.53 8.83
CA ASN A 125 5.30 -3.11 9.98
C ASN A 125 6.56 -3.89 9.63
N ASN A 126 6.67 -4.43 8.41
CA ASN A 126 7.79 -5.28 8.01
C ASN A 126 8.48 -4.75 6.76
N TYR A 127 7.74 -4.62 5.65
CA TYR A 127 8.31 -4.27 4.35
C TYR A 127 9.07 -2.93 4.39
N MET A 128 8.53 -1.90 5.07
CA MET A 128 9.22 -0.60 5.13
C MET A 128 10.60 -0.66 5.77
N TYR A 129 10.82 -1.50 6.79
CA TYR A 129 12.14 -1.65 7.41
C TYR A 129 13.10 -2.34 6.46
N PHE A 130 12.67 -3.44 5.85
CA PHE A 130 13.46 -4.19 4.88
C PHE A 130 13.82 -3.32 3.67
N TYR A 131 12.83 -2.65 3.07
CA TYR A 131 13.02 -1.69 1.99
C TYR A 131 14.03 -0.59 2.34
N THR A 132 13.89 0.02 3.53
CA THR A 132 14.78 1.11 3.95
C THR A 132 16.21 0.61 4.15
N GLY A 133 16.39 -0.60 4.67
CA GLY A 133 17.70 -1.24 4.81
C GLY A 133 18.40 -1.45 3.46
N ILE A 134 17.71 -2.05 2.49
CA ILE A 134 18.28 -2.27 1.14
C ILE A 134 18.55 -0.93 0.44
N LEU A 135 17.61 0.02 0.54
CA LEU A 135 17.79 1.36 -0.02
C LEU A 135 19.03 2.05 0.56
N TYR A 136 19.22 1.96 1.88
CA TYR A 136 20.41 2.47 2.56
C TYR A 136 21.68 1.83 2.00
N THR A 137 21.71 0.51 1.84
CA THR A 137 22.86 -0.20 1.25
C THR A 137 23.20 0.32 -0.14
N PHE A 138 22.22 0.48 -1.03
CA PHE A 138 22.51 1.02 -2.38
C PHE A 138 23.01 2.46 -2.33
N ILE A 139 22.45 3.31 -1.46
CA ILE A 139 22.93 4.68 -1.28
C ILE A 139 24.39 4.68 -0.80
N MET A 140 24.75 3.81 0.14
CA MET A 140 26.13 3.72 0.65
C MET A 140 27.11 3.22 -0.42
N ILE A 141 26.70 2.25 -1.24
CA ILE A 141 27.50 1.78 -2.40
C ILE A 141 27.70 2.90 -3.42
N TYR A 142 26.65 3.69 -3.70
CA TYR A 142 26.75 4.84 -4.58
C TYR A 142 27.75 5.86 -4.04
N LEU A 143 27.58 6.27 -2.77
CA LEU A 143 28.41 7.28 -2.14
C LEU A 143 29.87 6.86 -2.03
N SER A 144 30.16 5.57 -1.86
CA SER A 144 31.55 5.10 -1.77
C SER A 144 32.34 5.31 -3.05
N GLN A 145 31.69 5.17 -4.21
CA GLN A 145 32.31 5.46 -5.49
C GLN A 145 32.44 6.97 -5.73
N ILE A 146 31.38 7.73 -5.46
CA ILE A 146 31.36 9.17 -5.75
C ILE A 146 32.31 9.95 -4.82
N LEU A 147 32.37 9.60 -3.54
CA LEU A 147 33.17 10.31 -2.56
C LEU A 147 34.61 9.80 -2.46
N ALA A 148 34.97 8.72 -3.18
CA ALA A 148 36.32 8.15 -3.16
C ALA A 148 37.40 9.17 -3.54
N LEU A 149 37.10 10.08 -4.48
CA LEU A 149 38.01 11.12 -4.93
C LEU A 149 37.98 12.39 -4.06
N GLY A 150 37.05 12.45 -3.10
CA GLY A 150 36.86 13.61 -2.22
C GLY A 150 37.75 13.58 -0.98
N SER A 151 37.89 14.74 -0.33
CA SER A 151 38.59 14.84 0.96
C SER A 151 37.87 14.06 2.06
N LEU A 152 38.61 13.64 3.10
CA LEU A 152 38.05 12.94 4.25
C LEU A 152 36.88 13.68 4.90
N LYS A 153 36.95 15.03 4.95
CA LYS A 153 35.86 15.87 5.47
C LYS A 153 34.58 15.71 4.65
N LEU A 154 34.69 15.71 3.32
CA LEU A 154 33.54 15.50 2.43
C LEU A 154 32.97 14.09 2.56
N GLN A 155 33.83 13.08 2.70
CA GLN A 155 33.38 11.71 2.94
C GLN A 155 32.58 11.59 4.23
N LEU A 156 33.10 12.12 5.34
CA LEU A 156 32.40 12.09 6.63
C LEU A 156 31.06 12.83 6.59
N ILE A 157 31.00 14.00 5.96
CA ILE A 157 29.76 14.75 5.78
C ILE A 157 28.76 13.97 4.90
N GLY A 158 29.23 13.38 3.81
CA GLY A 158 28.39 12.62 2.88
C GLY A 158 27.76 11.39 3.54
N TYR A 159 28.58 10.53 4.15
CA TYR A 159 28.10 9.34 4.85
C TYR A 159 27.27 9.69 6.09
N GLY A 160 27.75 10.61 6.93
CA GLY A 160 27.07 11.04 8.13
C GLY A 160 25.72 11.69 7.82
N GLY A 161 25.69 12.57 6.82
CA GLY A 161 24.47 13.23 6.34
C GLY A 161 23.45 12.24 5.77
N ALA A 162 23.88 11.32 4.90
CA ALA A 162 22.99 10.30 4.34
C ALA A 162 22.42 9.35 5.42
N THR A 163 23.26 8.95 6.38
CA THR A 163 22.86 8.09 7.49
C THR A 163 21.87 8.78 8.41
N LEU A 164 22.19 10.01 8.83
CA LEU A 164 21.31 10.81 9.67
C LEU A 164 19.97 11.04 8.98
N TRP A 165 19.98 11.45 7.70
CA TRP A 165 18.77 11.63 6.91
C TRP A 165 17.91 10.36 6.88
N MET A 166 18.51 9.20 6.59
CA MET A 166 17.79 7.92 6.54
C MET A 166 17.18 7.55 7.89
N VAL A 167 17.90 7.75 8.99
CA VAL A 167 17.38 7.51 10.35
C VAL A 167 16.18 8.43 10.64
N LEU A 168 16.27 9.72 10.31
CA LEU A 168 15.17 10.67 10.53
C LEU A 168 13.94 10.30 9.71
N VAL A 169 14.10 10.01 8.41
CA VAL A 169 13.00 9.60 7.53
C VAL A 169 12.34 8.32 8.03
N LEU A 170 13.13 7.32 8.42
CA LEU A 170 12.61 6.07 8.96
C LEU A 170 11.85 6.31 10.26
N TYR A 171 12.46 7.01 11.23
CA TYR A 171 11.84 7.24 12.54
C TYR A 171 10.53 8.04 12.44
N PHE A 172 10.57 9.22 11.81
CA PHE A 172 9.40 10.09 11.71
C PHE A 172 8.33 9.52 10.77
N GLY A 173 8.76 8.97 9.63
CA GLY A 173 7.86 8.33 8.66
C GLY A 173 7.11 7.15 9.27
N MET A 174 7.82 6.28 9.99
CA MET A 174 7.22 5.12 10.64
C MET A 174 6.33 5.51 11.81
N LYS A 175 6.74 6.46 12.66
CA LYS A 175 5.92 6.93 13.77
C LYS A 175 4.59 7.49 13.28
N LYS A 176 4.62 8.32 12.22
CA LYS A 176 3.41 8.88 11.60
C LYS A 176 2.52 7.80 10.99
N LYS A 177 3.09 6.85 10.23
CA LYS A 177 2.32 5.77 9.60
C LYS A 177 1.73 4.78 10.61
N LYS A 178 2.49 4.37 11.63
CA LYS A 178 1.99 3.48 12.70
C LYS A 178 0.84 4.14 13.46
N LYS A 179 0.95 5.43 13.80
CA LYS A 179 -0.14 6.19 14.44
C LYS A 179 -1.39 6.25 13.54
N SER A 180 -1.21 6.53 12.25
CA SER A 180 -2.33 6.55 11.29
C SER A 180 -2.98 5.17 11.14
N ASN A 181 -2.20 4.10 11.08
CA ASN A 181 -2.71 2.74 10.96
C ASN A 181 -3.49 2.30 12.21
N LYS A 182 -2.98 2.60 13.41
CA LYS A 182 -3.68 2.33 14.68
C LYS A 182 -5.03 3.04 14.76
N ASN A 183 -5.12 4.28 14.30
CA ASN A 183 -6.33 5.08 14.45
C ASN A 183 -7.35 4.87 13.33
N LYS A 184 -6.93 4.46 12.13
CA LYS A 184 -7.81 4.36 10.96
C LYS A 184 -7.98 2.92 10.44
N ILE A 185 -6.91 2.14 10.35
CA ILE A 185 -6.92 0.83 9.67
C ILE A 185 -7.34 -0.29 10.62
N VAL A 186 -6.81 -0.29 11.85
CA VAL A 186 -7.15 -1.33 12.85
C VAL A 186 -8.65 -1.32 13.18
N PRO A 187 -9.31 -0.18 13.47
CA PRO A 187 -10.74 -0.18 13.78
C PRO A 187 -11.59 -0.69 12.61
N LEU A 188 -11.19 -0.42 11.36
CA LEU A 188 -11.89 -0.94 10.18
C LEU A 188 -11.75 -2.44 10.02
N ILE A 189 -10.58 -3.00 10.34
CA ILE A 189 -10.37 -4.46 10.35
C ILE A 189 -11.28 -5.10 11.40
N ASP A 190 -11.38 -4.52 12.59
CA ASP A 190 -12.19 -5.07 13.67
C ASP A 190 -13.67 -5.02 13.32
N GLN A 191 -14.15 -3.89 12.77
CA GLN A 191 -15.53 -3.77 12.25
C GLN A 191 -15.82 -4.79 11.14
N LEU A 192 -14.90 -4.99 10.20
CA LEU A 192 -15.08 -5.96 9.12
C LEU A 192 -15.10 -7.41 9.62
N LYS A 193 -14.29 -7.75 10.62
CA LYS A 193 -14.31 -9.08 11.25
C LYS A 193 -15.64 -9.33 11.97
N GLU A 194 -16.18 -8.32 12.66
CA GLU A 194 -17.49 -8.43 13.30
C GLU A 194 -18.60 -8.66 12.27
N LEU A 195 -18.57 -7.95 11.14
CA LEU A 195 -19.51 -8.14 10.03
C LEU A 195 -19.38 -9.54 9.41
N GLN A 196 -18.15 -10.01 9.18
CA GLN A 196 -17.89 -11.36 8.66
C GLN A 196 -18.43 -12.44 9.60
N HIS A 197 -18.21 -12.29 10.92
CA HIS A 197 -18.69 -13.25 11.91
C HIS A 197 -20.23 -13.27 12.01
N LYS A 198 -20.91 -12.13 11.83
CA LYS A 198 -22.38 -12.07 11.76
C LYS A 198 -22.91 -12.75 10.51
N LEU A 199 -22.25 -12.59 9.36
CA LEU A 199 -22.63 -13.22 8.11
C LEU A 199 -22.45 -14.74 8.13
N ASN A 200 -21.41 -15.26 8.80
CA ASN A 200 -21.16 -16.70 8.89
C ASN A 200 -22.05 -17.42 9.93
N LYS A 201 -22.80 -16.68 10.77
CA LYS A 201 -23.70 -17.23 11.79
C LYS A 201 -25.16 -17.32 11.34
N ASN A 202 -25.52 -16.62 10.26
CA ASN A 202 -26.82 -16.67 9.61
C ASN A 202 -26.76 -17.60 8.40
#